data_AF-A0A927BM00-F1
#
_entry.id   AF-A0A927BM00-F1
#
_cell.length_a   1.000
_cell.length_b   1.000
_cell.length_c   1.000
_cell.angle_alpha   90.00
_cell.angle_beta   90.00
_cell.angle_gamma   90.00
#
_symmetry.space_group_name_H-M   'P 1'
#
loop_
_entity.id
_entity.type
_entity.pdbx_description
1 polymer ?
#
loop_
_entity_poly.entity_id
_entity_poly.type
_entity_poly.pdbx_seq_one_letter_code
_entity_poly.pdbx_strand_id
1 'polypeptide(L)'
;MRTGSESDRVRELQARLRQIGHFGRNPTGYYGSVTADSVRSFQAKRGLATTGSTDETTWKRLLAMTRTPTAEELRPPTERPLATPDKRCLTGRVLCVSKSSRTLAWMIDGRVVSAMDVRFGSEYTPTREGEFEVFWKSRDHVSTLYDTPMPYALFFSGGQAVHYSADFAANGYGGASHGCVNVRDKKKVAALFDQVKNGDKVVVFR
;
A
#
# COMPACT_ATOMS: atom_id res chain seq x y z
N MET A 1 21.03 -1.67 10.71
CA MET A 1 19.88 -2.04 9.85
C MET A 1 20.40 -2.29 8.43
N ARG A 2 19.85 -3.29 7.73
CA ARG A 2 20.33 -3.72 6.40
C ARG A 2 19.18 -4.27 5.56
N THR A 3 19.43 -4.53 4.28
CA THR A 3 18.45 -5.16 3.38
C THR A 3 17.78 -6.37 4.04
N GLY A 4 16.45 -6.45 3.93
CA GLY A 4 15.62 -7.50 4.54
C GLY A 4 15.18 -7.21 5.98
N SER A 5 15.69 -6.17 6.64
CA SER A 5 15.22 -5.79 7.98
C SER A 5 13.79 -5.24 7.93
N GLU A 6 12.94 -5.64 8.87
CA GLU A 6 11.61 -5.06 9.06
C GLU A 6 11.42 -4.63 10.53
N SER A 7 11.20 -3.33 10.79
CA SER A 7 10.95 -2.81 12.14
C SER A 7 10.48 -1.35 12.13
N ASP A 8 9.95 -0.87 13.26
CA ASP A 8 9.68 0.56 13.47
C ASP A 8 10.96 1.43 13.38
N ARG A 9 12.13 0.87 13.69
CA ARG A 9 13.40 1.58 13.55
C ARG A 9 13.76 1.85 12.08
N VAL A 10 13.44 0.91 11.20
CA VAL A 10 13.57 1.11 9.74
C VAL A 10 12.59 2.17 9.25
N ARG A 11 11.37 2.20 9.79
CA ARG A 11 10.37 3.23 9.49
C ARG A 11 10.88 4.62 9.91
N GLU A 12 11.46 4.72 11.09
CA GLU A 12 12.07 5.96 11.57
C GLU A 12 13.23 6.40 10.66
N LEU A 13 14.12 5.48 10.28
CA LEU A 13 15.18 5.73 9.31
C LEU A 13 14.66 6.32 8.01
N GLN A 14 13.65 5.68 7.42
CA GLN A 14 13.03 6.15 6.17
C GLN A 14 12.39 7.53 6.35
N ALA A 15 11.69 7.77 7.45
CA ALA A 15 11.08 9.07 7.76
C ALA A 15 12.12 10.18 7.88
N ARG A 16 13.22 9.92 8.59
CA ARG A 16 14.34 10.87 8.74
C ARG A 16 15.05 11.12 7.42
N LEU A 17 15.30 10.09 6.60
CA LEU A 17 15.86 10.28 5.26
C LEU A 17 14.94 11.12 4.35
N ARG A 18 13.61 11.04 4.51
CA ARG A 18 12.67 11.96 3.82
C ARG A 18 12.83 13.40 4.26
N GLN A 19 12.96 13.65 5.56
CA GLN A 19 13.09 15.03 6.09
C GLN A 19 14.26 15.79 5.45
N ILE A 20 15.33 15.07 5.09
CA ILE A 20 16.51 15.64 4.42
C ILE A 20 16.54 15.40 2.90
N GLY A 21 15.41 15.00 2.29
CA GLY A 21 15.28 14.85 0.85
C GLY A 21 16.05 13.67 0.24
N HIS A 22 16.46 12.69 1.05
CA HIS A 22 17.21 11.51 0.62
C HIS A 22 16.33 10.29 0.32
N PHE A 23 15.07 10.30 0.75
CA PHE A 23 14.10 9.22 0.50
C PHE A 23 12.80 9.80 -0.08
N GLY A 24 12.39 9.34 -1.26
CA GLY A 24 11.20 9.85 -1.96
C GLY A 24 9.95 8.96 -1.83
N ARG A 25 9.96 7.98 -0.92
CA ARG A 25 8.87 7.02 -0.70
C ARG A 25 8.33 7.14 0.72
N ASN A 26 7.08 6.74 0.96
CA ASN A 26 6.51 6.74 2.31
C ASN A 26 7.25 5.73 3.19
N PRO A 27 7.46 6.00 4.50
CA PRO A 27 8.08 5.03 5.38
C PRO A 27 7.22 3.79 5.55
N THR A 28 7.83 2.64 5.38
CA THR A 28 7.14 1.34 5.32
C THR A 28 7.55 0.46 6.51
N GLY A 29 8.75 0.68 7.03
CA GLY A 29 9.35 -0.18 8.04
C GLY A 29 10.12 -1.37 7.44
N TYR A 30 10.09 -1.55 6.12
CA TYR A 30 10.85 -2.59 5.44
C TYR A 30 12.08 -2.00 4.71
N TYR A 31 13.25 -2.57 4.98
CA TYR A 31 14.51 -2.13 4.41
C TYR A 31 14.78 -2.88 3.10
N GLY A 32 14.21 -2.39 2.01
CA GLY A 32 14.45 -2.92 0.66
C GLY A 32 15.62 -2.25 -0.07
N SER A 33 15.80 -2.60 -1.34
CA SER A 33 16.80 -1.99 -2.25
C SER A 33 16.68 -0.46 -2.30
N VAL A 34 15.46 0.07 -2.41
CA VAL A 34 15.20 1.52 -2.43
C VAL A 34 15.68 2.21 -1.14
N THR A 35 15.57 1.56 0.02
CA THR A 35 16.09 2.10 1.28
C THR A 35 17.61 2.02 1.32
N ALA A 36 18.18 0.89 0.85
CA ALA A 36 19.63 0.74 0.75
C ALA A 36 20.26 1.81 -0.16
N ASP A 37 19.65 2.09 -1.31
CA ASP A 37 20.13 3.11 -2.26
C ASP A 37 20.03 4.52 -1.68
N SER A 38 18.94 4.82 -0.97
CA SER A 38 18.79 6.06 -0.23
C SER A 38 19.87 6.24 0.84
N VAL A 39 20.19 5.16 1.57
CA VAL A 39 21.26 5.15 2.58
C VAL A 39 22.64 5.30 1.93
N ARG A 40 22.92 4.64 0.79
CA ARG A 40 24.17 4.86 0.03
C ARG A 40 24.30 6.31 -0.40
N SER A 41 23.24 6.88 -0.95
CA SER A 41 23.21 8.29 -1.36
C SER A 41 23.48 9.23 -0.17
N PHE A 42 22.87 8.95 0.98
CA PHE A 42 23.13 9.69 2.21
C PHE A 42 24.60 9.55 2.65
N GLN A 43 25.12 8.32 2.77
CA GLN A 43 26.50 8.04 3.16
C GLN A 43 27.51 8.77 2.26
N ALA A 44 27.34 8.67 0.94
CA ALA A 44 28.19 9.34 -0.04
C ALA A 44 28.22 10.86 0.18
N LYS A 45 27.05 11.49 0.32
CA LYS A 45 26.96 12.94 0.55
C LYS A 45 27.51 13.38 1.91
N ARG A 46 27.71 12.46 2.85
CA ARG A 46 28.24 12.75 4.19
C ARG A 46 29.68 12.27 4.40
N GLY A 47 30.35 11.75 3.36
CA GLY A 47 31.71 11.23 3.46
C GLY A 47 31.82 9.99 4.36
N LEU A 48 30.74 9.21 4.48
CA LEU A 48 30.72 7.96 5.23
C LEU A 48 30.99 6.78 4.28
N ALA A 49 31.36 5.62 4.84
CA ALA A 49 31.46 4.39 4.06
C ALA A 49 30.11 4.04 3.41
N THR A 50 30.09 3.96 2.07
CA THR A 50 28.89 3.73 1.25
C THR A 50 28.49 2.26 1.20
N THR A 51 28.15 1.69 2.35
CA THR A 51 27.76 0.28 2.49
C THR A 51 26.30 0.04 2.10
N GLY A 52 25.46 1.07 2.15
CA GLY A 52 24.00 0.94 2.03
C GLY A 52 23.33 0.26 3.22
N SER A 53 24.10 -0.08 4.27
CA SER A 53 23.60 -0.50 5.57
C SER A 53 23.70 0.66 6.55
N THR A 54 22.74 0.79 7.44
CA THR A 54 22.76 1.82 8.49
C THR A 54 23.41 1.26 9.75
N ASP A 55 24.67 1.60 9.97
CA ASP A 55 25.43 1.37 11.20
C ASP A 55 25.22 2.51 12.22
N GLU A 56 25.91 2.43 13.37
CA GLU A 56 25.78 3.42 14.44
C GLU A 56 26.27 4.82 14.00
N THR A 57 27.36 4.90 13.26
CA THR A 57 27.92 6.16 12.74
C THR A 57 26.95 6.83 11.78
N THR A 58 26.41 6.08 10.82
CA THR A 58 25.39 6.55 9.87
C THR A 58 24.13 6.99 10.62
N TRP A 59 23.69 6.23 11.62
CA TRP A 59 22.51 6.55 12.43
C TRP A 59 22.70 7.85 13.22
N LYS A 60 23.80 8.00 13.97
CA LYS A 60 24.11 9.22 14.72
C LYS A 60 24.20 10.43 13.80
N ARG A 61 24.81 10.30 12.63
CA ARG A 61 24.90 11.39 11.65
C ARG A 61 23.52 11.82 11.16
N LEU A 62 22.62 10.87 10.89
CA LEU A 62 21.24 11.16 10.48
C LEU A 62 20.44 11.83 11.61
N LEU A 63 20.56 11.34 12.85
CA LEU A 63 19.90 11.93 14.02
C LEU A 63 20.31 13.39 14.21
N ALA A 64 21.60 13.71 14.08
CA ALA A 64 22.10 15.08 14.24
C ALA A 64 21.59 16.07 13.17
N MET A 65 21.01 15.56 12.07
CA MET A 65 20.52 16.37 10.94
C MET A 65 18.99 16.39 10.83
N THR A 66 18.29 15.69 11.72
CA THR A 66 16.84 15.49 11.64
C THR A 66 16.21 15.68 13.00
N ARG A 67 14.92 15.99 13.01
CA ARG A 67 14.13 15.95 14.25
C ARG A 67 13.46 14.60 14.39
N THR A 68 13.00 14.28 15.60
CA THR A 68 12.14 13.12 15.80
C THR A 68 10.93 13.21 14.86
N PRO A 69 10.71 12.19 14.00
CA PRO A 69 9.55 12.18 13.12
C PRO A 69 8.24 12.18 13.91
N THR A 70 7.27 12.92 13.43
CA THR A 70 5.90 12.90 13.94
C THR A 70 5.24 11.55 13.63
N ALA A 71 4.14 11.24 14.32
CA ALA A 71 3.34 10.04 14.00
C ALA A 71 2.89 10.03 12.53
N GLU A 72 2.57 11.21 11.99
CA GLU A 72 2.21 11.39 10.58
C GLU A 72 3.41 11.14 9.67
N GLU A 73 4.61 11.66 9.95
CA GLU A 73 5.77 11.38 9.09
C GLU A 73 6.21 9.91 9.13
N LEU A 74 6.02 9.23 10.28
CA LEU A 74 6.26 7.79 10.39
C LEU A 74 5.21 6.97 9.62
N ARG A 75 3.99 7.49 9.52
CA ARG A 75 2.83 6.79 8.95
C ARG A 75 1.99 7.78 8.12
N PRO A 76 2.53 8.36 7.04
CA PRO A 76 1.87 9.46 6.35
C PRO A 76 0.53 8.97 5.80
N PRO A 77 -0.55 9.75 5.99
CA PRO A 77 -1.85 9.40 5.47
C PRO A 77 -1.69 9.17 3.99
N THR A 78 -2.06 7.96 3.65
CA THR A 78 -1.72 7.30 2.43
C THR A 78 -2.96 7.40 1.54
N GLU A 79 -3.64 8.54 1.56
CA GLU A 79 -4.98 8.69 1.01
C GLU A 79 -4.92 9.65 -0.16
N ARG A 80 -5.12 9.11 -1.35
CA ARG A 80 -5.41 9.90 -2.54
C ARG A 80 -6.81 10.49 -2.43
N PRO A 81 -7.04 11.66 -3.05
CA PRO A 81 -8.38 12.19 -3.17
C PRO A 81 -9.28 11.17 -3.88
N LEU A 82 -10.49 10.96 -3.35
CA LEU A 82 -11.48 10.12 -4.00
C LEU A 82 -11.92 10.76 -5.32
N ALA A 83 -12.07 9.93 -6.36
CA ALA A 83 -12.80 10.33 -7.55
C ALA A 83 -14.29 10.51 -7.20
N THR A 84 -15.00 11.28 -8.03
CA THR A 84 -16.46 11.27 -8.02
C THR A 84 -16.95 9.82 -8.20
N PRO A 85 -17.79 9.29 -7.28
CA PRO A 85 -18.27 7.92 -7.38
C PRO A 85 -19.07 7.66 -8.67
N ASP A 86 -18.91 6.48 -9.25
CA ASP A 86 -19.77 5.99 -10.33
C ASP A 86 -21.22 5.89 -9.85
N LYS A 87 -22.20 6.15 -10.72
CA LYS A 87 -23.64 6.08 -10.38
C LYS A 87 -24.04 4.72 -9.80
N ARG A 88 -23.40 3.64 -10.25
CA ARG A 88 -23.62 2.26 -9.75
C ARG A 88 -23.22 2.10 -8.28
N CYS A 89 -22.38 2.99 -7.77
CA CYS A 89 -21.94 3.01 -6.37
C CYS A 89 -22.89 3.77 -5.43
N LEU A 90 -23.94 4.41 -5.94
CA LEU A 90 -24.80 5.28 -5.14
C LEU A 90 -25.92 4.56 -4.40
N THR A 91 -26.14 3.27 -4.66
CA THR A 91 -27.22 2.49 -4.04
C THR A 91 -26.73 1.14 -3.53
N GLY A 92 -27.22 0.75 -2.37
CA GLY A 92 -26.83 -0.49 -1.70
C GLY A 92 -25.39 -0.44 -1.20
N ARG A 93 -24.80 -1.62 -1.07
CA ARG A 93 -23.48 -1.84 -0.46
C ARG A 93 -22.47 -2.19 -1.54
N VAL A 94 -21.43 -1.38 -1.68
CA VAL A 94 -20.56 -1.43 -2.86
C VAL A 94 -19.11 -1.03 -2.58
N LEU A 95 -18.19 -1.83 -3.07
CA LEU A 95 -16.77 -1.49 -3.20
C LEU A 95 -16.59 -0.72 -4.51
N CYS A 96 -16.54 0.60 -4.43
CA CYS A 96 -16.38 1.49 -5.57
C CYS A 96 -14.89 1.72 -5.85
N VAL A 97 -14.37 1.13 -6.92
CA VAL A 97 -12.94 1.07 -7.24
C VAL A 97 -12.65 1.94 -8.46
N SER A 98 -11.98 3.07 -8.25
CA SER A 98 -11.59 3.99 -9.32
C SER A 98 -10.13 3.78 -9.73
N LYS A 99 -9.93 3.49 -11.03
CA LYS A 99 -8.61 3.35 -11.64
C LYS A 99 -7.95 4.71 -11.89
N SER A 100 -8.70 5.79 -12.08
CA SER A 100 -8.17 7.15 -12.26
C SER A 100 -7.60 7.71 -10.97
N SER A 101 -8.36 7.69 -9.87
CA SER A 101 -7.86 8.16 -8.57
C SER A 101 -7.00 7.14 -7.85
N ARG A 102 -7.01 5.87 -8.28
CA ARG A 102 -6.34 4.75 -7.58
C ARG A 102 -6.81 4.58 -6.14
N THR A 103 -8.13 4.67 -5.96
CA THR A 103 -8.80 4.54 -4.66
C THR A 103 -9.92 3.51 -4.71
N LEU A 104 -10.14 2.85 -3.59
CA LEU A 104 -11.33 2.07 -3.29
C LEU A 104 -12.11 2.79 -2.20
N ALA A 105 -13.36 3.11 -2.48
CA ALA A 105 -14.32 3.60 -1.51
C ALA A 105 -15.32 2.48 -1.18
N TRP A 106 -15.42 2.13 0.10
CA TRP A 106 -16.50 1.31 0.61
C TRP A 106 -17.70 2.22 0.84
N MET A 107 -18.78 1.98 0.12
CA MET A 107 -19.96 2.84 0.09
C MET A 107 -21.22 2.08 0.50
N ILE A 108 -22.07 2.78 1.24
CA ILE A 108 -23.42 2.31 1.60
C ILE A 108 -24.38 3.44 1.28
N ASP A 109 -25.29 3.20 0.33
CA ASP A 109 -26.35 4.13 -0.10
C ASP A 109 -25.81 5.55 -0.40
N GLY A 110 -24.75 5.60 -1.21
CA GLY A 110 -24.13 6.84 -1.69
C GLY A 110 -23.19 7.50 -0.68
N ARG A 111 -23.08 6.99 0.55
CA ARG A 111 -22.18 7.52 1.58
C ARG A 111 -20.87 6.72 1.59
N VAL A 112 -19.74 7.43 1.60
CA VAL A 112 -18.43 6.81 1.80
C VAL A 112 -18.27 6.45 3.28
N VAL A 113 -18.13 5.16 3.56
CA VAL A 113 -17.89 4.61 4.90
C VAL A 113 -16.40 4.50 5.19
N SER A 114 -15.60 4.10 4.19
CA SER A 114 -14.15 4.03 4.28
C SER A 114 -13.53 4.21 2.90
N ALA A 115 -12.32 4.77 2.86
CA ALA A 115 -11.56 4.99 1.64
C ALA A 115 -10.13 4.51 1.82
N MET A 116 -9.56 3.90 0.79
CA MET A 116 -8.18 3.41 0.81
C MET A 116 -7.54 3.50 -0.56
N ASP A 117 -6.23 3.72 -0.55
CA ASP A 117 -5.42 3.64 -1.75
C ASP A 117 -5.28 2.21 -2.23
N VAL A 118 -5.38 2.05 -3.55
CA VAL A 118 -5.25 0.76 -4.21
C VAL A 118 -4.26 0.79 -5.38
N ARG A 119 -3.70 -0.37 -5.70
CA ARG A 119 -2.85 -0.59 -6.88
C ARG A 119 -3.41 -1.76 -7.70
N PHE A 120 -3.36 -1.62 -9.02
CA PHE A 120 -4.01 -2.52 -9.97
C PHE A 120 -3.02 -3.41 -10.72
N GLY A 121 -3.59 -4.30 -11.53
CA GLY A 121 -2.88 -5.11 -12.49
C GLY A 121 -2.08 -4.29 -13.50
N SER A 122 -1.01 -4.90 -14.03
CA SER A 122 -0.25 -4.32 -15.15
C SER A 122 -1.08 -4.32 -16.44
N GLU A 123 -0.54 -3.73 -17.51
CA GLU A 123 -1.15 -3.80 -18.84
C GLU A 123 -1.31 -5.24 -19.36
N TYR A 124 -0.42 -6.16 -18.94
CA TYR A 124 -0.46 -7.57 -19.32
C TYR A 124 -1.44 -8.40 -18.49
N THR A 125 -1.79 -7.93 -17.29
CA THR A 125 -2.71 -8.61 -16.37
C THR A 125 -3.70 -7.62 -15.76
N PRO A 126 -4.51 -6.93 -16.59
CA PRO A 126 -5.28 -5.78 -16.12
C PRO A 126 -6.38 -6.18 -15.13
N THR A 127 -6.57 -5.35 -14.11
CA THR A 127 -7.79 -5.41 -13.29
C THR A 127 -8.99 -5.08 -14.17
N ARG A 128 -9.95 -6.02 -14.24
CA ARG A 128 -11.11 -5.92 -15.12
C ARG A 128 -12.03 -4.80 -14.63
N GLU A 129 -12.53 -4.02 -15.57
CA GLU A 129 -13.57 -3.01 -15.33
C GLU A 129 -14.95 -3.65 -15.50
N GLY A 130 -15.94 -3.16 -14.75
CA GLY A 130 -17.27 -3.72 -14.77
C GLY A 130 -17.96 -3.67 -13.41
N GLU A 131 -19.14 -4.28 -13.36
CA GLU A 131 -19.89 -4.53 -12.14
C GLU A 131 -19.81 -6.02 -11.82
N PHE A 132 -19.49 -6.32 -10.57
CA PHE A 132 -19.27 -7.66 -10.04
C PHE A 132 -19.85 -7.74 -8.63
N GLU A 133 -19.70 -8.90 -8.00
CA GLU A 133 -20.05 -9.12 -6.61
C GLU A 133 -18.92 -9.87 -5.90
N VAL A 134 -18.77 -9.62 -4.61
CA VAL A 134 -17.90 -10.46 -3.78
C VAL A 134 -18.53 -11.85 -3.70
N PHE A 135 -17.92 -12.84 -4.34
CA PHE A 135 -18.44 -14.21 -4.34
C PHE A 135 -17.75 -15.10 -3.30
N TRP A 136 -16.54 -14.74 -2.86
CA TRP A 136 -15.80 -15.49 -1.85
C TRP A 136 -14.87 -14.61 -1.04
N LYS A 137 -14.69 -14.98 0.22
CA LYS A 137 -13.85 -14.30 1.19
C LYS A 137 -12.89 -15.29 1.84
N SER A 138 -11.64 -14.89 1.97
CA SER A 138 -10.63 -15.68 2.68
C SER A 138 -9.68 -14.76 3.44
N ARG A 139 -9.62 -14.93 4.77
CA ARG A 139 -8.84 -14.04 5.65
C ARG A 139 -7.33 -14.24 5.47
N ASP A 140 -6.90 -15.50 5.34
CA ASP A 140 -5.49 -15.89 5.30
C ASP A 140 -5.17 -16.62 3.99
N HIS A 141 -5.66 -16.07 2.86
CA HIS A 141 -5.47 -16.69 1.56
C HIS A 141 -3.99 -16.68 1.13
N VAL A 142 -3.57 -17.74 0.46
CA VAL A 142 -2.29 -17.82 -0.25
C VAL A 142 -2.59 -18.20 -1.70
N SER A 143 -2.10 -17.39 -2.63
CA SER A 143 -2.29 -17.67 -4.06
C SER A 143 -1.54 -18.92 -4.45
N THR A 144 -2.23 -19.92 -5.00
CA THR A 144 -1.58 -21.13 -5.54
C THR A 144 -0.83 -20.87 -6.84
N LEU A 145 -1.17 -19.81 -7.57
CA LEU A 145 -0.53 -19.44 -8.84
C LEU A 145 0.76 -18.65 -8.65
N TYR A 146 0.82 -17.82 -7.61
CA TYR A 146 1.93 -16.89 -7.36
C TYR A 146 2.69 -17.16 -6.05
N ASP A 147 2.29 -18.19 -5.30
CA ASP A 147 2.85 -18.57 -3.99
C ASP A 147 3.03 -17.37 -3.04
N THR A 148 2.06 -16.45 -3.07
CA THR A 148 2.14 -15.16 -2.37
C THR A 148 0.94 -15.01 -1.44
N PRO A 149 1.16 -14.62 -0.17
CA PRO A 149 0.07 -14.30 0.74
C PRO A 149 -0.82 -13.18 0.22
N MET A 150 -2.13 -13.38 0.29
CA MET A 150 -3.18 -12.41 -0.04
C MET A 150 -4.14 -12.23 1.15
N PRO A 151 -3.69 -11.63 2.28
CA PRO A 151 -4.55 -11.50 3.46
C PRO A 151 -5.77 -10.63 3.18
N TYR A 152 -6.89 -10.99 3.80
CA TYR A 152 -8.19 -10.32 3.68
C TYR A 152 -8.72 -10.28 2.24
N ALA A 153 -8.58 -11.38 1.51
CA ALA A 153 -8.99 -11.48 0.13
C ALA A 153 -10.53 -11.48 -0.01
N LEU A 154 -11.03 -10.55 -0.83
CA LEU A 154 -12.41 -10.41 -1.26
C LEU A 154 -12.45 -10.66 -2.78
N PHE A 155 -12.77 -11.89 -3.19
CA PHE A 155 -12.78 -12.29 -4.60
C PHE A 155 -14.04 -11.81 -5.30
N PHE A 156 -13.87 -11.21 -6.48
CA PHE A 156 -14.98 -10.60 -7.23
C PHE A 156 -15.00 -10.94 -8.73
N SER A 157 -13.89 -11.37 -9.34
CA SER A 157 -13.89 -11.71 -10.77
C SER A 157 -12.86 -12.79 -11.13
N GLY A 158 -13.26 -14.07 -11.22
CA GLY A 158 -12.45 -15.16 -11.79
C GLY A 158 -10.98 -15.17 -11.33
N GLY A 159 -10.75 -15.07 -10.01
CA GLY A 159 -9.44 -15.00 -9.38
C GLY A 159 -8.96 -13.59 -8.97
N GLN A 160 -9.55 -12.51 -9.50
CA GLN A 160 -9.25 -11.14 -9.06
C GLN A 160 -9.94 -10.85 -7.72
N ALA A 161 -9.17 -10.29 -6.80
CA ALA A 161 -9.62 -9.95 -5.45
C ALA A 161 -9.13 -8.58 -5.01
N VAL A 162 -9.87 -7.95 -4.09
CA VAL A 162 -9.34 -6.90 -3.22
C VAL A 162 -8.62 -7.58 -2.06
N HIS A 163 -7.36 -7.24 -1.78
CA HIS A 163 -6.62 -7.82 -0.65
C HIS A 163 -5.44 -6.95 -0.20
N TYR A 164 -4.92 -7.22 1.01
CA TYR A 164 -3.69 -6.58 1.48
C TYR A 164 -2.48 -7.02 0.66
N SER A 165 -1.59 -6.07 0.34
CA SER A 165 -0.29 -6.36 -0.28
C SER A 165 0.83 -5.70 0.52
N ALA A 166 1.70 -6.53 1.11
CA ALA A 166 2.92 -6.06 1.76
C ALA A 166 3.86 -5.35 0.78
N ASP A 167 3.92 -5.84 -0.47
CA ASP A 167 4.68 -5.18 -1.53
C ASP A 167 4.12 -3.78 -1.84
N PHE A 168 2.79 -3.62 -1.98
CA PHE A 168 2.21 -2.29 -2.20
C PHE A 168 2.43 -1.38 -0.99
N ALA A 169 2.37 -1.92 0.23
CA ALA A 169 2.71 -1.18 1.45
C ALA A 169 4.19 -0.75 1.46
N ALA A 170 5.10 -1.57 0.94
CA ALA A 170 6.55 -1.33 0.91
C ALA A 170 7.00 -0.41 -0.25
N ASN A 171 6.44 -0.60 -1.43
CA ASN A 171 6.93 -0.01 -2.68
C ASN A 171 5.98 1.04 -3.27
N GLY A 172 4.76 1.14 -2.73
CA GLY A 172 3.74 2.02 -3.25
C GLY A 172 3.46 1.72 -4.73
N TYR A 173 3.33 2.78 -5.53
CA TYR A 173 3.01 2.64 -6.96
C TYR A 173 4.19 2.24 -7.84
N GLY A 174 5.36 1.93 -7.27
CA GLY A 174 6.44 1.26 -8.00
C GLY A 174 6.10 -0.23 -8.13
N GLY A 175 5.62 -0.64 -9.30
CA GLY A 175 5.16 -2.00 -9.58
C GLY A 175 3.66 -2.08 -9.86
N ALA A 176 3.16 -3.30 -10.05
CA ALA A 176 1.77 -3.61 -10.32
C ALA A 176 1.38 -4.94 -9.68
N SER A 177 0.08 -5.21 -9.55
CA SER A 177 -0.41 -6.55 -9.22
C SER A 177 -0.50 -7.42 -10.49
N HIS A 178 -0.93 -8.67 -10.33
CA HIS A 178 -1.31 -9.56 -11.44
C HIS A 178 -2.83 -9.58 -11.68
N GLY A 179 -3.48 -8.42 -11.56
CA GLY A 179 -4.91 -8.22 -11.80
C GLY A 179 -5.73 -7.95 -10.55
N CYS A 180 -5.24 -8.29 -9.37
CA CYS A 180 -5.89 -7.98 -8.10
C CYS A 180 -5.88 -6.47 -7.78
N VAL A 181 -6.77 -6.05 -6.88
CA VAL A 181 -6.79 -4.71 -6.30
C VAL A 181 -6.03 -4.78 -4.98
N ASN A 182 -4.76 -4.38 -4.99
CA ASN A 182 -3.91 -4.38 -3.81
C ASN A 182 -4.21 -3.18 -2.92
N VAL A 183 -4.42 -3.39 -1.62
CA VAL A 183 -4.54 -2.35 -0.60
C VAL A 183 -3.26 -2.32 0.24
N ARG A 184 -2.74 -1.12 0.52
CA ARG A 184 -1.54 -0.93 1.36
C ARG A 184 -1.82 -0.73 2.84
N ASP A 185 -3.02 -0.30 3.20
CA ASP A 185 -3.42 -0.14 4.59
C ASP A 185 -4.05 -1.43 5.13
N LYS A 186 -3.24 -2.21 5.87
CA LYS A 186 -3.67 -3.48 6.45
C LYS A 186 -4.85 -3.34 7.42
N LYS A 187 -4.91 -2.24 8.19
CA LYS A 187 -5.98 -2.03 9.16
C LYS A 187 -7.29 -1.71 8.46
N LYS A 188 -7.26 -0.86 7.44
CA LYS A 188 -8.46 -0.52 6.66
C LYS A 188 -9.02 -1.71 5.90
N VAL A 189 -8.19 -2.52 5.26
CA VAL A 189 -8.68 -3.72 4.54
C VAL A 189 -9.18 -4.80 5.50
N ALA A 190 -8.59 -4.94 6.69
CA ALA A 190 -9.13 -5.82 7.73
C ALA A 190 -10.53 -5.37 8.19
N ALA A 191 -10.70 -4.08 8.50
CA ALA A 191 -11.99 -3.51 8.88
C ALA A 191 -13.03 -3.58 7.75
N LEU A 192 -12.61 -3.41 6.49
CA LEU A 192 -13.45 -3.63 5.31
C LEU A 192 -13.90 -5.09 5.22
N PHE A 193 -12.96 -6.02 5.36
CA PHE A 193 -13.24 -7.45 5.29
C PHE A 193 -14.27 -7.89 6.32
N ASP A 194 -14.23 -7.34 7.53
CA ASP A 194 -15.20 -7.67 8.58
C ASP A 194 -16.61 -7.12 8.27
N GLN A 195 -16.72 -6.04 7.50
CA GLN A 195 -18.01 -5.44 7.10
C GLN A 195 -18.61 -6.06 5.84
N VAL A 196 -17.78 -6.38 4.85
CA VAL A 196 -18.21 -6.87 3.53
C VAL A 196 -18.79 -8.28 3.63
N LYS A 197 -19.84 -8.57 2.88
CA LYS A 197 -20.50 -9.87 2.79
C LYS A 197 -20.39 -10.41 1.37
N ASN A 198 -20.56 -11.73 1.22
CA ASN A 198 -20.78 -12.29 -0.11
C ASN A 198 -22.06 -11.68 -0.70
N GLY A 199 -22.04 -11.32 -1.97
CA GLY A 199 -23.10 -10.58 -2.68
C GLY A 199 -22.99 -9.06 -2.58
N ASP A 200 -22.10 -8.49 -1.75
CA ASP A 200 -21.84 -7.04 -1.81
C ASP A 200 -21.21 -6.69 -3.17
N LYS A 201 -21.67 -5.60 -3.79
CA LYS A 201 -21.26 -5.19 -5.13
C LYS A 201 -19.80 -4.76 -5.17
N VAL A 202 -19.14 -4.97 -6.31
CA VAL A 202 -17.83 -4.41 -6.63
C VAL A 202 -17.95 -3.72 -7.99
N VAL A 203 -17.73 -2.42 -8.02
CA VAL A 203 -17.74 -1.63 -9.25
C VAL A 203 -16.33 -1.15 -9.53
N VAL A 204 -15.75 -1.59 -10.64
CA VAL A 204 -14.42 -1.15 -11.08
C VAL A 204 -14.58 -0.27 -12.32
N PHE A 205 -14.12 0.98 -12.23
CA PHE A 205 -14.28 1.98 -13.28
C PHE A 205 -13.03 2.84 -13.43
N ARG A 206 -12.98 3.64 -14.50
CA ARG A 206 -11.90 4.59 -14.78
C ARG A 206 -12.37 6.01 -14.61
#